data_AF-A0A443SU37-F1
#
_entry.id   AF-A0A443SU37-F1
#
_cell.length_a   1.000
_cell.length_b   1.000
_cell.length_c   1.000
_cell.angle_alpha   90.00
_cell.angle_beta   90.00
_cell.angle_gamma   90.00
#
_symmetry.space_group_name_H-M   'P 1'
#
loop_
_entity.id
_entity.type
_entity.pdbx_description
1 polymer ?
#
loop_
_entity_poly.entity_id
_entity_poly.type
_entity_poly.pdbx_seq_one_letter_code
_entity_poly.pdbx_strand_id
1 'polypeptide(L)'
;MLYENELINIEEDLVINPDFAVRRFTLNNRINGLSVAINAIGAKIGSIKLDAGKHEIVAEPSIDGNVQRFEWNPHVVGLDSLLLTMNASSSLSVSYQLTKDNELLVNGRFKGQQQMNLFHPFYLNLNTVSNSTTIDGHLLHIQSASDGTEMGPPLSVSGDDIPYNVIGTQPCKLIYCDELAKTFDVIISCLNDITATLEYGSRKVELNVHNKANSSTVVSCCRLRLRIAREGVSLMPTHMNEFTCVYKFSW
;
A
#
# COMPACT_ATOMS: atom_id res chain seq x y z
N MET A 1 18.88 27.67 12.17
CA MET A 1 18.69 27.25 10.77
C MET A 1 18.93 25.76 10.72
N LEU A 2 17.87 24.94 10.71
CA LEU A 2 18.00 23.53 10.34
C LEU A 2 18.35 23.52 8.85
N TYR A 3 19.44 22.83 8.49
CA TYR A 3 19.84 22.70 7.09
C TYR A 3 18.70 22.00 6.32
N GLU A 4 18.43 22.43 5.08
CA GLU A 4 17.47 21.79 4.16
C GLU A 4 17.72 20.27 3.97
N ASN A 5 18.88 19.77 4.41
CA ASN A 5 19.28 18.37 4.38
C ASN A 5 18.61 17.46 5.44
N GLU A 6 17.81 17.98 6.38
CA GLU A 6 17.09 17.16 7.39
C GLU A 6 15.57 17.10 7.18
N LEU A 7 15.07 17.47 6.00
CA LEU A 7 13.64 17.53 5.72
C LEU A 7 13.00 16.16 5.47
N ILE A 8 13.78 15.21 4.94
CA ILE A 8 13.40 13.80 4.88
C ILE A 8 14.50 13.00 5.58
N ASN A 9 14.11 12.10 6.48
CA ASN A 9 15.05 11.21 7.16
C ASN A 9 14.47 9.81 7.36
N ILE A 10 15.37 8.88 7.69
CA ILE A 10 15.01 7.52 8.12
C ILE A 10 15.55 7.32 9.53
N GLU A 11 14.68 6.92 10.44
CA GLU A 11 15.01 6.53 11.80
C GLU A 11 14.83 5.02 11.93
N GLU A 12 15.76 4.36 12.63
CA GLU A 12 15.69 2.93 12.91
C GLU A 12 15.49 2.71 14.41
N ASP A 13 14.56 1.83 14.75
CA ASP A 13 14.32 1.41 16.12
C ASP A 13 14.06 -0.11 16.21
N LEU A 14 14.33 -0.67 17.40
CA LEU A 14 14.07 -2.08 17.69
C LEU A 14 12.78 -2.19 18.52
N VAL A 15 11.74 -2.74 17.92
CA VAL A 15 10.46 -3.00 18.58
C VAL A 15 10.53 -4.34 19.30
N ILE A 16 10.49 -4.30 20.63
CA ILE A 16 10.51 -5.49 21.48
C ILE A 16 9.08 -5.97 21.68
N ASN A 17 8.76 -7.14 21.14
CA ASN A 17 7.54 -7.89 21.46
C ASN A 17 7.87 -8.98 22.49
N PRO A 18 6.87 -9.53 23.20
CA PRO A 18 7.11 -10.58 24.20
C PRO A 18 7.89 -11.79 23.64
N ASP A 19 7.70 -12.13 22.37
CA ASP A 19 8.24 -13.35 21.77
C ASP A 19 9.41 -13.10 20.79
N PHE A 20 9.61 -11.86 20.32
CA PHE A 20 10.63 -11.52 19.32
C PHE A 20 10.89 -10.02 19.26
N ALA A 21 12.07 -9.64 18.75
CA ALA A 21 12.39 -8.24 18.44
C ALA A 21 12.30 -8.01 16.93
N VAL A 22 11.80 -6.84 16.51
CA VAL A 22 11.66 -6.46 15.10
C VAL A 22 12.34 -5.14 14.84
N ARG A 23 13.17 -5.08 13.80
CA ARG A 23 13.69 -3.81 13.28
C ARG A 23 12.57 -3.07 12.56
N ARG A 24 12.32 -1.84 13.00
CA ARG A 24 11.36 -0.91 12.40
C ARG A 24 12.12 0.30 11.87
N PHE A 25 11.71 0.76 10.70
CA PHE A 25 12.26 1.92 10.03
C PHE A 25 11.15 2.93 9.83
N THR A 26 11.33 4.14 10.33
CA THR A 26 10.39 5.24 10.16
C THR A 26 10.95 6.23 9.16
N LEU A 27 10.32 6.31 7.98
CA LEU A 27 10.60 7.35 6.99
C LEU A 27 9.77 8.57 7.40
N ASN A 28 10.40 9.73 7.61
CA ASN A 28 9.69 10.97 7.91
C ASN A 28 9.92 11.99 6.81
N ASN A 29 8.84 12.58 6.32
CA ASN A 29 8.84 13.84 5.60
C ASN A 29 8.37 14.94 6.56
N ARG A 30 9.34 15.68 7.11
CA ARG A 30 9.11 16.76 8.08
C ARG A 30 8.57 18.05 7.44
N ILE A 31 8.60 18.16 6.11
CA ILE A 31 8.05 19.32 5.39
C ILE A 31 6.53 19.38 5.58
N ASN A 32 5.88 18.22 5.45
CA ASN A 32 4.43 18.11 5.44
C ASN A 32 3.88 17.25 6.60
N GLY A 33 4.76 16.71 7.44
CA GLY A 33 4.39 15.89 8.60
C GLY A 33 3.85 14.50 8.25
N LEU A 34 4.30 13.92 7.13
CA LEU A 34 4.04 12.52 6.76
C LEU A 34 5.12 11.62 7.37
N SER A 35 4.72 10.59 8.11
CA SER A 35 5.63 9.56 8.62
C SER A 35 5.09 8.18 8.28
N VAL A 36 5.97 7.28 7.81
CA VAL A 36 5.62 5.91 7.43
C VAL A 36 6.56 4.96 8.16
N ALA A 37 6.00 4.06 8.98
CA ALA A 37 6.76 3.06 9.71
C ALA A 37 6.67 1.70 9.03
N ILE A 38 7.82 1.11 8.72
CA ILE A 38 7.97 -0.17 8.00
C ILE A 38 8.74 -1.15 8.88
N ASN A 39 8.16 -2.33 9.09
CA ASN A 39 8.81 -3.43 9.78
C ASN A 39 9.59 -4.27 8.77
N ALA A 40 10.85 -4.59 9.10
CA ALA A 40 11.68 -5.49 8.29
C ALA A 40 11.05 -6.89 8.16
N ILE A 41 10.27 -7.32 9.17
CA ILE A 41 9.50 -8.57 9.09
C ILE A 41 8.29 -8.39 8.17
N GLY A 42 8.30 -9.17 7.09
CA GLY A 42 7.30 -9.22 6.02
C GLY A 42 7.11 -7.90 5.29
N ALA A 43 8.10 -6.99 5.37
CA ALA A 43 8.08 -5.68 4.73
C ALA A 43 6.73 -4.96 4.97
N LYS A 44 6.24 -5.03 6.21
CA LYS A 44 4.90 -4.55 6.60
C LYS A 44 4.96 -3.04 6.84
N ILE A 45 4.08 -2.27 6.19
CA ILE A 45 3.77 -0.92 6.66
C ILE A 45 2.90 -1.06 7.92
N GLY A 46 3.46 -0.70 9.07
CA GLY A 46 2.79 -0.81 10.36
C GLY A 46 2.04 0.45 10.76
N SER A 47 2.45 1.61 10.25
CA SER A 47 1.84 2.89 10.58
C SER A 47 2.08 3.90 9.46
N ILE A 48 1.06 4.73 9.21
CA ILE A 48 1.13 5.93 8.37
C ILE A 48 0.49 7.05 9.17
N LYS A 49 1.30 8.04 9.48
CA LYS A 49 0.91 9.23 10.24
C LYS A 49 0.95 10.47 9.37
N LEU A 50 -0.12 11.25 9.42
CA LEU A 50 -0.29 12.50 8.68
C LEU A 50 -0.43 13.69 9.65
N ASP A 51 -0.22 14.90 9.14
CA ASP A 51 -0.28 16.17 9.89
C ASP A 51 0.56 16.12 11.19
N ALA A 52 1.82 15.73 11.03
CA ALA A 52 2.82 15.64 12.10
C ALA A 52 2.39 14.70 13.25
N GLY A 53 1.76 13.58 12.92
CA GLY A 53 1.38 12.55 13.90
C GLY A 53 -0.03 12.64 14.44
N LYS A 54 -0.83 13.63 14.04
CA LYS A 54 -2.21 13.79 14.54
C LYS A 54 -3.17 12.73 14.00
N HIS A 55 -2.82 12.10 12.89
CA HIS A 55 -3.71 11.21 12.16
C HIS A 55 -3.01 9.92 11.76
N GLU A 56 -3.30 8.83 12.47
CA GLU A 56 -2.90 7.47 12.09
C GLU A 56 -3.98 6.87 11.19
N ILE A 57 -3.59 6.39 10.01
CA ILE A 57 -4.54 5.86 9.02
C ILE A 57 -4.34 4.39 8.70
N VAL A 58 -3.35 3.73 9.31
CA VAL A 58 -3.21 2.27 9.19
C VAL A 58 -4.02 1.62 10.31
N ALA A 59 -5.06 0.89 9.92
CA ALA A 59 -5.79 0.01 10.81
C ALA A 59 -5.05 -1.33 10.94
N GLU A 60 -5.03 -1.87 12.15
CA GLU A 60 -4.63 -3.25 12.40
C GLU A 60 -5.90 -4.11 12.52
N PRO A 61 -6.41 -4.70 11.43
CA PRO A 61 -7.52 -5.62 11.54
C PRO A 61 -7.13 -6.80 12.41
N SER A 62 -8.09 -7.33 13.16
CA SER A 62 -7.96 -8.60 13.87
C SER A 62 -7.88 -9.73 12.85
N ILE A 63 -6.68 -9.96 12.30
CA ILE A 63 -6.45 -11.09 11.40
C ILE A 63 -6.16 -12.32 12.25
N ASP A 64 -7.08 -13.28 12.21
CA ASP A 64 -6.82 -14.67 12.57
C ASP A 64 -5.87 -15.31 11.54
N GLY A 65 -4.67 -15.71 11.97
CA GLY A 65 -3.89 -16.72 11.27
C GLY A 65 -2.48 -16.34 10.82
N ASN A 66 -1.61 -17.36 10.88
CA ASN A 66 -0.20 -17.37 10.49
C ASN A 66 0.06 -16.80 9.09
N VAL A 67 0.27 -15.48 8.98
CA VAL A 67 0.96 -14.95 7.80
C VAL A 67 2.44 -15.30 7.96
N GLN A 68 3.02 -15.98 6.96
CA GLN A 68 4.43 -16.33 6.96
C GLN A 68 5.27 -15.05 7.10
N ARG A 69 6.02 -14.98 8.20
CA ARG A 69 6.87 -13.85 8.57
C ARG A 69 8.26 -14.08 7.99
N PHE A 70 8.51 -13.53 6.80
CA PHE A 70 9.87 -13.50 6.25
C PHE A 70 10.60 -12.28 6.79
N GLU A 71 11.80 -12.46 7.33
CA GLU A 71 12.66 -11.33 7.67
C GLU A 71 13.38 -10.84 6.42
N TRP A 72 13.28 -9.55 6.14
CA TRP A 72 13.99 -8.90 5.05
C TRP A 72 15.26 -8.26 5.57
N ASN A 73 16.35 -8.35 4.81
CA ASN A 73 17.58 -7.61 5.08
C ASN A 73 17.38 -6.15 4.67
N PRO A 74 17.44 -5.20 5.63
CA PRO A 74 17.23 -3.79 5.32
C PRO A 74 18.55 -3.09 4.98
N HIS A 75 18.46 -2.20 4.01
CA HIS A 75 19.54 -1.32 3.57
C HIS A 75 18.97 0.09 3.41
N VAL A 76 19.46 1.04 4.21
CA VAL A 76 19.14 2.45 4.00
C VAL A 76 20.00 2.97 2.85
N VAL A 77 19.36 3.51 1.82
CA VAL A 77 20.00 4.02 0.61
C VAL A 77 19.77 5.53 0.54
N GLY A 78 20.80 6.32 0.77
CA GLY A 78 20.66 7.77 0.88
C GLY A 78 19.93 8.18 2.16
N LEU A 79 19.10 9.23 2.07
CA LEU A 79 18.37 9.80 3.23
C LEU A 79 16.87 9.49 3.24
N ASP A 80 16.33 9.01 2.13
CA ASP A 80 14.89 8.97 1.86
C ASP A 80 14.37 7.59 1.45
N SER A 81 15.27 6.63 1.22
CA SER A 81 14.94 5.32 0.65
C SER A 81 15.38 4.16 1.53
N LEU A 82 14.45 3.26 1.83
CA LEU A 82 14.69 1.98 2.49
C LEU A 82 14.57 0.86 1.45
N LEU A 83 15.63 0.08 1.26
CA LEU A 83 15.65 -1.11 0.43
C LEU A 83 15.62 -2.37 1.31
N LEU A 84 14.64 -3.23 1.08
CA LEU A 84 14.50 -4.54 1.73
C LEU A 84 14.82 -5.65 0.72
N THR A 85 15.68 -6.60 1.08
CA THR A 85 16.04 -7.77 0.23
C THR A 85 15.91 -9.09 0.98
N MET A 86 15.43 -10.16 0.32
CA MET A 86 15.38 -11.50 0.95
C MET A 86 16.64 -12.34 0.76
N ASN A 87 17.42 -12.09 -0.30
CA ASN A 87 18.63 -12.85 -0.59
C ASN A 87 19.78 -11.94 -1.05
N ALA A 88 21.01 -12.42 -0.88
CA ALA A 88 22.22 -11.69 -1.26
C ALA A 88 22.31 -11.38 -2.77
N SER A 89 21.54 -12.10 -3.60
CA SER A 89 21.46 -11.84 -5.04
C SER A 89 20.52 -10.70 -5.42
N SER A 90 19.80 -10.10 -4.45
CA SER A 90 18.80 -9.03 -4.65
C SER A 90 17.76 -9.37 -5.72
N SER A 91 17.48 -10.66 -5.89
CA SER A 91 16.50 -11.13 -6.88
C SER A 91 15.07 -10.88 -6.44
N LEU A 92 14.85 -10.81 -5.12
CA LEU A 92 13.61 -10.39 -4.47
C LEU A 92 13.90 -9.14 -3.63
N SER A 93 13.36 -8.00 -4.04
CA SER A 93 13.57 -6.73 -3.34
C SER A 93 12.32 -5.86 -3.38
N VAL A 94 12.10 -5.11 -2.31
CA VAL A 94 11.20 -3.95 -2.32
C VAL A 94 11.89 -2.74 -1.75
N SER A 95 11.70 -1.59 -2.37
CA SER A 95 12.10 -0.31 -1.81
C SER A 95 10.89 0.56 -1.46
N TYR A 96 11.03 1.30 -0.37
CA TYR A 96 10.11 2.34 0.08
C TYR A 96 10.85 3.67 0.04
N GLN A 97 10.23 4.71 -0.51
CA GLN A 97 10.81 6.04 -0.56
C GLN A 97 9.72 7.08 -0.34
N LEU A 98 10.01 8.09 0.48
CA LEU A 98 9.15 9.28 0.60
C LEU A 98 9.62 10.38 -0.34
N THR A 99 8.68 11.06 -0.99
CA THR A 99 8.96 12.29 -1.74
C THR A 99 8.60 13.51 -0.92
N LYS A 100 8.99 14.69 -1.42
CA LYS A 100 8.62 15.99 -0.85
C LYS A 100 7.12 16.30 -1.02
N ASP A 101 6.42 15.59 -1.91
CA ASP A 101 5.05 15.88 -2.33
C ASP A 101 3.98 15.01 -1.62
N ASN A 102 4.29 14.49 -0.42
CA ASN A 102 3.45 13.54 0.31
C ASN A 102 3.15 12.26 -0.48
N GLU A 103 4.17 11.72 -1.14
CA GLU A 103 4.06 10.46 -1.85
C GLU A 103 4.95 9.40 -1.19
N LEU A 104 4.42 8.19 -1.06
CA LEU A 104 5.17 6.99 -0.75
C LEU A 104 5.30 6.15 -2.01
N LEU A 105 6.53 6.02 -2.51
CA LEU A 105 6.87 5.16 -3.63
C LEU A 105 7.25 3.80 -3.09
N VAL A 106 6.62 2.76 -3.65
CA VAL A 106 6.94 1.36 -3.38
C VAL A 106 7.34 0.71 -4.71
N ASN A 107 8.59 0.28 -4.82
CA ASN A 107 9.07 -0.42 -6.00
C ASN A 107 9.37 -1.86 -5.65
N GLY A 108 8.86 -2.81 -6.43
CA GLY A 108 9.12 -4.23 -6.23
C GLY A 108 9.82 -4.85 -7.42
N ARG A 109 10.73 -5.80 -7.16
CA ARG A 109 11.40 -6.61 -8.17
C ARG A 109 11.53 -8.06 -7.66
N PHE A 110 10.97 -9.00 -8.43
CA PHE A 110 10.85 -10.43 -8.12
C PHE A 110 11.28 -11.25 -9.34
N LYS A 111 12.59 -11.42 -9.51
CA LYS A 111 13.15 -12.22 -10.62
C LYS A 111 12.99 -13.72 -10.32
N GLY A 112 12.40 -14.46 -11.26
CA GLY A 112 12.32 -15.92 -11.21
C GLY A 112 11.22 -16.48 -10.31
N GLN A 113 10.46 -15.64 -9.60
CA GLN A 113 9.27 -16.01 -8.85
C GLN A 113 8.23 -14.89 -8.97
N GLN A 114 6.97 -15.22 -9.23
CA GLN A 114 5.91 -14.23 -9.12
C GLN A 114 5.73 -13.82 -7.65
N GLN A 115 5.44 -12.54 -7.42
CA GLN A 115 5.08 -12.03 -6.09
C GLN A 115 3.81 -12.75 -5.60
N MET A 116 3.97 -13.79 -4.77
CA MET A 116 2.89 -14.40 -4.00
C MET A 116 3.11 -14.13 -2.51
N ASN A 117 2.28 -13.25 -1.94
CA ASN A 117 2.19 -12.99 -0.49
C ASN A 117 3.49 -12.59 0.22
N LEU A 118 4.47 -12.02 -0.50
CA LEU A 118 5.77 -11.64 0.08
C LEU A 118 5.72 -10.37 0.98
N PHE A 119 4.68 -9.56 0.84
CA PHE A 119 4.43 -8.36 1.66
C PHE A 119 3.17 -8.55 2.47
N HIS A 120 3.25 -8.23 3.76
CA HIS A 120 2.05 -8.16 4.57
C HIS A 120 1.13 -7.04 4.06
N PRO A 121 -0.19 -7.30 3.96
CA PRO A 121 -1.13 -6.21 3.75
C PRO A 121 -1.09 -5.25 4.92
N PHE A 122 -1.35 -3.99 4.59
CA PHE A 122 -1.77 -2.97 5.55
C PHE A 122 -3.13 -2.45 5.08
N TYR A 123 -3.94 -1.96 6.02
CA TYR A 123 -5.31 -1.56 5.76
C TYR A 123 -5.45 -0.07 6.06
N LEU A 124 -5.93 0.68 5.09
CA LEU A 124 -6.18 2.10 5.19
C LEU A 124 -7.57 2.36 5.77
N ASN A 125 -7.63 3.24 6.77
CA ASN A 125 -8.85 3.83 7.27
C ASN A 125 -8.62 5.33 7.45
N LEU A 126 -9.29 6.13 6.62
CA LEU A 126 -9.16 7.59 6.61
C LEU A 126 -10.06 8.24 7.67
N ASN A 127 -10.93 7.47 8.32
CA ASN A 127 -11.71 7.90 9.46
C ASN A 127 -10.89 7.79 10.75
N THR A 128 -10.15 8.86 11.05
CA THR A 128 -9.27 8.95 12.22
C THR A 128 -9.98 9.30 13.53
N VAL A 129 -11.32 9.25 13.56
CA VAL A 129 -12.07 9.47 14.80
C VAL A 129 -11.81 8.29 15.73
N SER A 130 -11.33 8.58 16.95
CA SER A 130 -10.77 7.61 17.91
C SER A 130 -11.67 6.43 18.32
N ASN A 131 -12.94 6.42 17.90
CA ASN A 131 -13.90 5.36 18.21
C ASN A 131 -14.52 4.70 16.96
N SER A 132 -14.17 5.15 15.74
CA SER A 132 -14.69 4.55 14.52
C SER A 132 -13.69 3.52 14.00
N THR A 133 -14.00 2.24 14.17
CA THR A 133 -13.21 1.13 13.65
C THR A 133 -13.78 0.58 12.35
N THR A 134 -14.63 1.35 11.65
CA THR A 134 -15.35 0.86 10.47
C THR A 134 -14.95 1.62 9.20
N ILE A 135 -15.03 0.95 8.06
CA ILE A 135 -14.90 1.55 6.71
C ILE A 135 -16.14 2.34 6.27
N ASP A 136 -17.20 2.37 7.08
CA ASP A 136 -18.44 3.05 6.73
C ASP A 136 -18.22 4.51 6.33
N GLY A 137 -18.78 4.88 5.19
CA GLY A 137 -18.69 6.24 4.66
C GLY A 137 -17.47 6.51 3.79
N HIS A 138 -16.52 5.58 3.68
CA HIS A 138 -15.44 5.69 2.71
C HIS A 138 -15.98 5.56 1.28
N LEU A 139 -15.38 6.29 0.34
CA LEU A 139 -15.63 6.14 -1.09
C LEU A 139 -14.41 5.46 -1.72
N LEU A 140 -14.62 4.36 -2.43
CA LEU A 140 -13.57 3.63 -3.15
C LEU A 140 -13.87 3.62 -4.65
N HIS A 141 -12.85 3.93 -5.44
CA HIS A 141 -12.94 3.93 -6.90
C HIS A 141 -11.67 3.36 -7.50
N ILE A 142 -11.79 2.46 -8.47
CA ILE A 142 -10.66 1.81 -9.13
C ILE A 142 -10.86 1.90 -10.63
N GLN A 143 -9.88 2.45 -11.33
CA GLN A 143 -9.92 2.70 -12.76
C GLN A 143 -8.61 2.27 -13.40
N SER A 144 -8.68 1.91 -14.68
CA SER A 144 -7.49 1.86 -15.52
C SER A 144 -7.06 3.29 -15.83
N ALA A 145 -5.77 3.58 -15.76
CA ALA A 145 -5.24 4.83 -16.29
C ALA A 145 -5.55 4.92 -17.80
N SER A 146 -6.10 6.05 -18.25
CA SER A 146 -6.35 6.34 -19.66
C SER A 146 -5.48 7.49 -20.13
N ASP A 147 -4.93 7.37 -21.34
CA ASP A 147 -4.19 8.44 -22.02
C ASP A 147 -5.14 9.48 -22.64
N GLY A 148 -6.19 9.89 -21.93
CA GLY A 148 -7.13 10.93 -22.38
C GLY A 148 -8.40 10.46 -23.10
N THR A 149 -8.76 9.17 -23.05
CA THR A 149 -10.12 8.70 -23.39
C THR A 149 -11.00 8.57 -22.16
N GLU A 150 -12.28 8.96 -22.25
CA GLU A 150 -13.24 8.98 -21.14
C GLU A 150 -13.48 7.61 -20.49
N MET A 151 -13.17 6.51 -21.20
CA MET A 151 -13.05 5.17 -20.61
C MET A 151 -11.68 4.59 -20.94
N GLY A 152 -10.93 4.24 -19.90
CA GLY A 152 -9.73 3.41 -20.06
C GLY A 152 -10.09 1.95 -20.35
N PRO A 153 -9.10 1.09 -20.64
CA PRO A 153 -9.34 -0.32 -20.96
C PRO A 153 -10.09 -1.04 -19.82
N PRO A 154 -10.92 -2.05 -20.16
CA PRO A 154 -11.74 -2.73 -19.17
C PRO A 154 -10.85 -3.40 -18.10
N LEU A 155 -11.21 -3.14 -16.84
CA LEU A 155 -10.65 -3.87 -15.70
C LEU A 155 -11.31 -5.25 -15.61
N SER A 156 -10.53 -6.25 -15.24
CA SER A 156 -11.03 -7.60 -14.94
C SER A 156 -10.88 -7.89 -13.44
N VAL A 157 -11.88 -8.54 -12.85
CA VAL A 157 -11.89 -8.92 -11.43
C VAL A 157 -11.86 -10.43 -11.32
N SER A 158 -11.06 -10.94 -10.40
CA SER A 158 -10.98 -12.35 -10.04
C SER A 158 -10.85 -12.50 -8.52
N GLY A 159 -11.41 -13.57 -7.94
CA GLY A 159 -11.43 -13.78 -6.49
C GLY A 159 -12.85 -13.91 -5.95
N ASP A 160 -13.05 -13.49 -4.70
CA ASP A 160 -14.36 -13.51 -4.05
C ASP A 160 -15.36 -12.56 -4.73
N ASP A 161 -16.65 -12.84 -4.59
CA ASP A 161 -17.69 -11.89 -4.95
C ASP A 161 -17.65 -10.70 -3.98
N ILE A 162 -17.33 -9.51 -4.50
CA ILE A 162 -17.40 -8.26 -3.74
C ILE A 162 -18.78 -7.62 -3.92
N PRO A 163 -19.50 -7.24 -2.85
CA PRO A 163 -20.81 -6.60 -2.94
C PRO A 163 -20.73 -5.11 -3.34
N TYR A 164 -19.56 -4.63 -3.76
CA TYR A 164 -19.29 -3.23 -4.07
C TYR A 164 -18.89 -3.07 -5.54
N ASN A 165 -19.56 -2.17 -6.26
CA ASN A 165 -19.18 -1.82 -7.62
C ASN A 165 -18.06 -0.77 -7.63
N VAL A 166 -16.84 -1.18 -7.31
CA VAL A 166 -15.68 -0.29 -7.14
C VAL A 166 -15.00 0.12 -8.45
N ILE A 167 -15.36 -0.51 -9.58
CA ILE A 167 -14.77 -0.33 -10.92
C ILE A 167 -15.64 0.53 -11.86
N GLY A 168 -16.77 1.05 -11.34
CA GLY A 168 -17.71 1.85 -12.13
C GLY A 168 -17.20 3.23 -12.54
N THR A 169 -18.08 4.04 -13.12
CA THR A 169 -17.77 5.44 -13.52
C THR A 169 -17.74 6.41 -12.34
N GLN A 170 -18.19 5.98 -11.16
CA GLN A 170 -18.34 6.80 -9.96
C GLN A 170 -17.75 6.07 -8.75
N PRO A 171 -17.23 6.81 -7.75
CA PRO A 171 -16.81 6.21 -6.49
C PRO A 171 -17.94 5.45 -5.79
N CYS A 172 -17.63 4.28 -5.25
CA CYS A 172 -18.55 3.43 -4.53
C CYS A 172 -18.45 3.70 -3.03
N LYS A 173 -19.58 4.02 -2.39
CA LYS A 173 -19.63 4.17 -0.94
C LYS A 173 -19.58 2.80 -0.27
N LEU A 174 -18.62 2.62 0.63
CA LEU A 174 -18.45 1.43 1.42
C LEU A 174 -19.35 1.49 2.68
N ILE A 175 -20.03 0.38 2.94
CA ILE A 175 -20.87 0.16 4.12
C ILE A 175 -20.62 -1.29 4.54
N TYR A 176 -19.97 -1.48 5.68
CA TYR A 176 -19.69 -2.80 6.20
C TYR A 176 -20.98 -3.45 6.69
N CYS A 177 -21.18 -4.72 6.34
CA CYS A 177 -22.31 -5.50 6.78
C CYS A 177 -21.82 -6.58 7.76
N ASP A 178 -22.18 -6.45 9.03
CA ASP A 178 -21.77 -7.38 10.10
C ASP A 178 -22.20 -8.83 9.82
N GLU A 179 -23.25 -9.04 9.03
CA GLU A 179 -23.74 -10.38 8.66
C GLU A 179 -22.81 -11.10 7.68
N LEU A 180 -21.95 -10.38 6.96
CA LEU A 180 -21.04 -10.96 5.95
C LEU A 180 -19.71 -11.46 6.55
N ALA A 181 -19.38 -11.07 7.78
CA ALA A 181 -18.28 -11.55 8.65
C ALA A 181 -17.00 -12.06 7.95
N LYS A 182 -16.61 -11.44 6.84
CA LYS A 182 -15.47 -11.87 6.01
C LYS A 182 -14.74 -10.66 5.47
N THR A 183 -13.42 -10.80 5.41
CA THR A 183 -12.58 -9.98 4.54
C THR A 183 -12.87 -10.38 3.10
N PHE A 184 -13.21 -9.42 2.26
CA PHE A 184 -13.28 -9.66 0.81
C PHE A 184 -11.88 -9.56 0.22
N ASP A 185 -11.49 -10.47 -0.67
CA ASP A 185 -10.17 -10.49 -1.29
C ASP A 185 -10.29 -10.75 -2.81
N VAL A 186 -9.98 -9.72 -3.60
CA VAL A 186 -10.04 -9.79 -5.06
C VAL A 186 -8.77 -9.26 -5.70
N ILE A 187 -8.50 -9.73 -6.91
CA ILE A 187 -7.43 -9.25 -7.77
C ILE A 187 -8.07 -8.56 -8.98
N ILE A 188 -7.72 -7.29 -9.14
CA ILE A 188 -8.11 -6.44 -10.25
C ILE A 188 -6.94 -6.37 -11.21
N SER A 189 -7.19 -6.67 -12.48
CA SER A 189 -6.17 -6.79 -13.52
C SER A 189 -6.47 -5.89 -14.71
N CYS A 190 -5.43 -5.21 -15.23
CA CYS A 190 -5.50 -4.32 -16.40
C CYS A 190 -4.28 -4.49 -17.31
N LEU A 191 -4.39 -4.13 -18.59
CA LEU A 191 -3.25 -4.03 -19.49
C LEU A 191 -2.49 -2.70 -19.34
N ASN A 192 -3.15 -1.67 -18.80
CA ASN A 192 -2.57 -0.39 -18.47
C ASN A 192 -2.30 -0.29 -16.96
N ASP A 193 -1.86 0.88 -16.52
CA ASP A 193 -1.73 1.21 -15.11
C ASP A 193 -3.10 1.20 -14.42
N ILE A 194 -3.09 0.94 -13.11
CA ILE A 194 -4.29 0.96 -12.28
C ILE A 194 -4.18 2.14 -11.33
N THR A 195 -5.22 2.99 -11.33
CA THR A 195 -5.41 4.05 -10.35
C THR A 195 -6.53 3.63 -9.40
N ALA A 196 -6.29 3.71 -8.10
CA ALA A 196 -7.29 3.50 -7.07
C ALA A 196 -7.35 4.72 -6.15
N THR A 197 -8.55 5.18 -5.85
CA THR A 197 -8.80 6.32 -4.97
C THR A 197 -9.66 5.88 -3.79
N LEU A 198 -9.20 6.16 -2.58
CA LEU A 198 -9.94 6.01 -1.33
C LEU A 198 -10.15 7.38 -0.70
N GLU A 199 -11.40 7.72 -0.37
CA GLU A 199 -11.76 9.05 0.15
C GLU A 199 -12.62 8.94 1.42
N TYR A 200 -12.49 9.93 2.30
CA TYR A 200 -13.38 10.13 3.45
C TYR A 200 -13.45 11.63 3.80
N GLY A 201 -14.58 12.27 3.49
CA GLY A 201 -14.70 13.72 3.62
C GLY A 201 -13.74 14.45 2.68
N SER A 202 -12.86 15.30 3.21
CA SER A 202 -11.81 15.99 2.44
C SER A 202 -10.51 15.18 2.30
N ARG A 203 -10.40 14.02 2.98
CA ARG A 203 -9.18 13.22 3.04
C ARG A 203 -9.18 12.24 1.87
N LYS A 204 -8.05 12.11 1.18
CA LYS A 204 -7.91 11.24 0.02
C LYS A 204 -6.55 10.54 0.00
N VAL A 205 -6.57 9.26 -0.35
CA VAL A 205 -5.39 8.49 -0.76
C VAL A 205 -5.60 8.04 -2.19
N GLU A 206 -4.68 8.42 -3.06
CA GLU A 206 -4.63 7.94 -4.44
C GLU A 206 -3.45 6.99 -4.60
N LEU A 207 -3.70 5.83 -5.19
CA LEU A 207 -2.71 4.81 -5.49
C LEU A 207 -2.61 4.68 -7.01
N ASN A 208 -1.40 4.78 -7.54
CA ASN A 208 -1.09 4.57 -8.95
C ASN A 208 -0.11 3.40 -9.07
N VAL A 209 -0.50 2.34 -9.76
CA VAL A 209 0.30 1.12 -9.94
C VAL A 209 0.65 0.93 -11.41
N HIS A 210 1.94 0.82 -11.65
CA HIS A 210 2.55 0.61 -12.95
C HIS A 210 3.33 -0.71 -12.97
N ASN A 211 3.13 -1.53 -14.00
CA ASN A 211 3.91 -2.75 -14.23
C ASN A 211 5.10 -2.43 -15.13
N LYS A 212 6.32 -2.64 -14.60
CA LYS A 212 7.59 -2.31 -15.25
C LYS A 212 8.15 -3.43 -16.16
N ALA A 213 7.41 -4.50 -16.42
CA ALA A 213 7.94 -5.60 -17.21
C ALA A 213 8.31 -5.15 -18.65
N ASN A 214 9.59 -5.33 -19.03
CA ASN A 214 10.08 -5.04 -20.37
C ASN A 214 9.38 -5.94 -21.41
N SER A 215 8.65 -5.30 -22.32
CA SER A 215 7.92 -5.93 -23.40
C SER A 215 8.88 -6.60 -24.38
N SER A 216 8.83 -7.93 -24.45
CA SER A 216 9.17 -8.65 -25.70
C SER A 216 8.49 -10.02 -25.84
N THR A 217 8.00 -10.65 -24.76
CA THR A 217 7.46 -12.02 -24.84
C THR A 217 6.28 -12.36 -23.91
N VAL A 218 5.92 -11.49 -22.96
CA VAL A 218 4.81 -11.73 -22.01
C VAL A 218 3.91 -10.50 -21.98
N VAL A 219 2.60 -10.70 -22.11
CA VAL A 219 1.62 -9.62 -21.89
C VAL A 219 1.77 -9.14 -20.45
N SER A 220 2.37 -7.95 -20.30
CA SER A 220 2.57 -7.29 -19.01
C SER A 220 1.22 -6.78 -18.52
N CYS A 221 0.63 -7.49 -17.55
CA CYS A 221 -0.64 -7.10 -16.95
C CYS A 221 -0.38 -6.47 -15.58
N CYS A 222 -0.87 -5.26 -15.37
CA CYS A 222 -0.87 -4.61 -14.07
C CYS A 222 -1.93 -5.28 -13.19
N ARG A 223 -1.59 -5.55 -11.92
CA ARG A 223 -2.47 -6.26 -11.00
C ARG A 223 -2.45 -5.62 -9.61
N LEU A 224 -3.64 -5.30 -9.14
CA LEU A 224 -3.91 -4.74 -7.82
C LEU A 224 -4.73 -5.76 -7.02
N ARG A 225 -4.26 -6.12 -5.84
CA ARG A 225 -5.05 -6.86 -4.86
C ARG A 225 -5.81 -5.87 -3.99
N LEU A 226 -7.13 -6.00 -4.00
CA LEU A 226 -8.04 -5.26 -3.14
C LEU A 226 -8.48 -6.19 -2.02
N ARG A 227 -8.27 -5.78 -0.77
CA ARG A 227 -8.89 -6.42 0.39
C ARG A 227 -9.75 -5.44 1.14
N ILE A 228 -10.97 -5.82 1.47
CA ILE A 228 -11.90 -4.99 2.24
C ILE A 228 -12.23 -5.76 3.52
N ALA A 229 -11.81 -5.21 4.66
CA ALA A 229 -12.15 -5.69 6.00
C ALA A 229 -13.04 -4.66 6.70
N ARG A 230 -13.57 -5.02 7.88
CA ARG A 230 -14.35 -4.09 8.70
C ARG A 230 -13.59 -2.80 8.99
N GLU A 231 -12.31 -2.95 9.33
CA GLU A 231 -11.48 -1.89 9.86
C GLU A 231 -10.76 -1.07 8.80
N GLY A 232 -10.66 -1.55 7.56
CA GLY A 232 -9.96 -0.81 6.52
C GLY A 232 -9.94 -1.48 5.15
N VAL A 233 -9.31 -0.79 4.21
CA VAL A 233 -9.14 -1.21 2.82
C VAL A 233 -7.65 -1.37 2.51
N SER A 234 -7.25 -2.53 2.00
CA SER A 234 -5.89 -2.78 1.50
C SER A 234 -5.88 -2.70 -0.02
N LEU A 235 -4.98 -1.90 -0.58
CA LEU A 235 -4.76 -1.75 -2.01
C LEU A 235 -3.28 -2.04 -2.25
N MET A 236 -2.95 -3.21 -2.79
CA MET A 236 -1.55 -3.67 -2.88
C MET A 236 -1.21 -4.20 -4.27
N PRO A 237 -0.07 -3.82 -4.87
CA PRO A 237 0.41 -4.47 -6.09
C PRO A 237 0.64 -5.98 -5.81
N THR A 238 0.30 -6.85 -6.77
CA THR A 238 0.43 -8.31 -6.63
C THR A 238 0.78 -8.98 -7.95
N HIS A 239 1.32 -10.21 -7.92
CA HIS A 239 1.48 -11.05 -9.12
C HIS A 239 2.20 -10.36 -10.31
N MET A 240 3.18 -9.51 -10.00
CA MET A 240 4.04 -8.82 -10.95
C MET A 240 5.52 -9.11 -10.64
N ASN A 241 6.35 -9.16 -11.67
CA ASN A 241 7.79 -9.37 -11.51
C ASN A 241 8.52 -8.05 -11.22
N GLU A 242 8.03 -6.93 -11.75
CA GLU A 242 8.58 -5.61 -11.44
C GLU A 242 7.44 -4.60 -11.46
N PHE A 243 7.35 -3.75 -10.44
CA PHE A 243 6.31 -2.74 -10.36
C PHE A 243 6.82 -1.45 -9.72
N THR A 244 6.10 -0.37 -9.99
CA THR A 244 6.11 0.85 -9.20
C THR A 244 4.70 1.15 -8.73
N CYS A 245 4.55 1.43 -7.45
CA CYS A 245 3.31 1.82 -6.82
C CYS A 245 3.53 3.14 -6.09
N VAL A 246 2.70 4.14 -6.34
CA VAL A 246 2.79 5.46 -5.70
C VAL A 246 1.53 5.68 -4.89
N TYR A 247 1.65 5.85 -3.58
CA TYR A 247 0.56 6.31 -2.72
C TYR A 247 0.72 7.81 -2.50
N LYS A 248 -0.29 8.59 -2.87
CA LYS A 248 -0.33 10.04 -2.68
C LYS A 248 -1.36 10.39 -1.62
N PHE A 249 -0.93 11.12 -0.59
CA PHE A 249 -1.77 11.48 0.54
C PHE A 249 -2.20 12.94 0.45
N SER A 250 -3.51 13.19 0.50
CA SER A 250 -4.12 14.53 0.58
C SER A 250 -4.92 14.63 1.87
N TRP A 251 -4.57 15.60 2.71
CA TRP A 251 -5.10 15.75 4.07
C TRP A 251 -5.56 17.16 4.37
#